data_AF-A0A074TIB3-F1
#
_entry.id   AF-A0A074TIB3-F1
#
_cell.length_a   1.000
_cell.length_b   1.000
_cell.length_c   1.000
_cell.angle_alpha   90.00
_cell.angle_beta   90.00
_cell.angle_gamma   90.00
#
_symmetry.space_group_name_H-M   'P 1'
#
loop_
_entity.id
_entity.type
_entity.pdbx_description
1 polymer ?
#
loop_
_entity_poly.entity_id
_entity_poly.type
_entity_poly.pdbx_seq_one_letter_code
_entity_poly.pdbx_strand_id
1 'polypeptide(L)'
;MTRLFLLAPFALAACQMDGASPAGAPRMDQAGTCFLYVQDQPDGRFTVVSGVGDGSDAPEAMVTKGLDGAAADALWAKERKTMDVNPECLAILATDRAQARPAPRS
;
A
#
# COMPACT_ATOMS: atom_id res chain seq x y z
N MET A 1 48.18 31.44 16.42
CA MET A 1 47.35 30.63 17.35
C MET A 1 46.20 30.04 16.55
N THR A 2 46.33 28.77 16.22
CA THR A 2 45.38 27.98 15.42
C THR A 2 44.26 27.49 16.34
N ARG A 3 43.02 27.94 16.13
CA ARG A 3 41.85 27.42 16.84
C ARG A 3 40.95 26.65 15.88
N LEU A 4 41.17 25.35 15.91
CA LEU A 4 40.28 24.28 15.48
C LEU A 4 38.92 24.45 16.18
N PHE A 5 37.84 24.53 15.42
CA PHE A 5 36.48 24.21 15.90
C PHE A 5 35.91 23.13 14.98
N LEU A 6 36.18 21.89 15.38
CA LEU A 6 35.38 20.71 15.06
C LEU A 6 34.14 20.75 15.96
N LEU A 7 32.94 20.62 15.39
CA LEU A 7 31.71 20.11 16.05
C LEU A 7 30.57 20.03 15.00
N ALA A 8 30.36 18.79 14.49
CA ALA A 8 29.09 18.06 14.21
C ALA A 8 27.88 18.79 13.53
N PRO A 9 26.94 18.11 12.83
CA PRO A 9 26.59 16.70 12.94
C PRO A 9 26.23 15.95 11.63
N PHE A 10 26.28 14.61 11.69
CA PHE A 10 25.37 13.65 11.06
C PHE A 10 24.62 14.09 9.79
N ALA A 11 25.29 14.03 8.63
CA ALA A 11 24.59 13.96 7.36
C ALA A 11 24.15 12.51 7.11
N LEU A 12 22.93 12.22 7.58
CA LEU A 12 21.91 11.44 6.87
C LEU A 12 22.32 10.02 6.43
N ALA A 13 22.07 9.08 7.34
CA ALA A 13 21.72 7.71 6.99
C ALA A 13 20.44 7.71 6.13
N ALA A 14 20.58 7.89 4.82
CA ALA A 14 19.53 7.61 3.84
C ALA A 14 19.67 6.18 3.32
N CYS A 15 19.73 5.21 4.24
CA CYS A 15 19.34 3.84 3.95
C CYS A 15 17.87 3.72 4.33
N GLN A 16 16.96 4.33 3.58
CA GLN A 16 15.57 3.89 3.65
C GLN A 16 15.55 2.52 2.95
N MET A 17 15.61 1.46 3.76
CA MET A 17 15.24 0.12 3.32
C MET A 17 13.74 0.14 3.03
N ASP A 18 13.38 0.69 1.87
CA ASP A 18 12.07 0.52 1.26
C ASP A 18 11.97 -0.96 0.86
N GLY A 19 11.28 -1.77 1.67
CA GLY A 19 10.87 -3.10 1.22
C GLY A 19 10.63 -4.15 2.29
N ALA A 20 11.11 -3.97 3.52
CA ALA A 20 10.78 -4.89 4.59
C ALA A 20 9.50 -4.41 5.28
N SER A 21 8.35 -4.98 4.89
CA SER A 21 7.15 -4.89 5.72
C SER A 21 7.53 -5.27 7.16
N PRO A 22 7.09 -4.51 8.19
CA PRO A 22 7.42 -4.82 9.58
C PRO A 22 7.17 -6.29 9.89
N ALA A 23 8.02 -6.92 10.69
CA ALA A 23 7.79 -8.29 11.11
C ALA A 23 6.39 -8.41 11.75
N GLY A 24 5.53 -9.26 11.19
CA GLY A 24 4.13 -9.41 11.62
C GLY A 24 3.12 -8.52 10.89
N ALA A 25 3.53 -7.75 9.88
CA ALA A 25 2.58 -7.02 9.03
C ALA A 25 1.63 -7.99 8.30
N PRO A 26 0.34 -7.65 8.14
CA PRO A 26 -0.61 -8.47 7.40
C PRO A 26 -0.17 -8.69 5.96
N ARG A 27 -0.44 -9.88 5.42
CA ARG A 27 -0.13 -10.25 4.03
C ARG A 27 -1.39 -10.63 3.27
N MET A 28 -1.41 -10.37 1.97
CA MET A 28 -2.58 -10.68 1.12
C MET A 28 -2.87 -12.18 1.06
N ASP A 29 -1.83 -13.01 1.07
CA ASP A 29 -1.93 -14.48 1.04
C ASP A 29 -2.40 -15.10 2.37
N GLN A 30 -2.52 -14.29 3.42
CA GLN A 30 -2.94 -14.78 4.73
C GLN A 30 -4.47 -14.75 4.85
N ALA A 31 -5.04 -15.92 5.18
CA ALA A 31 -6.48 -16.08 5.42
C ALA A 31 -7.04 -15.02 6.40
N GLY A 32 -8.12 -14.35 6.00
CA GLY A 32 -8.78 -13.30 6.78
C GLY A 32 -8.11 -11.91 6.71
N THR A 33 -7.06 -11.73 5.89
CA THR A 33 -6.51 -10.40 5.63
C THR A 33 -7.31 -9.71 4.52
N CYS A 34 -8.05 -8.67 4.86
CA CYS A 34 -8.65 -7.80 3.86
C CYS A 34 -7.58 -6.88 3.27
N PHE A 35 -7.38 -6.95 1.96
CA PHE A 35 -6.39 -6.15 1.26
C PHE A 35 -7.05 -5.15 0.33
N LEU A 36 -6.52 -3.92 0.31
CA LEU A 36 -6.99 -2.83 -0.52
C LEU A 36 -5.79 -2.02 -1.02
N TYR A 37 -5.63 -1.88 -2.32
CA TYR A 37 -4.54 -1.06 -2.85
C TYR A 37 -4.90 -0.37 -4.15
N VAL A 38 -4.16 0.72 -4.42
CA VAL A 38 -4.24 1.46 -5.68
C VAL A 38 -3.02 1.13 -6.54
N GLN A 39 -3.25 0.89 -7.83
CA GLN A 39 -2.21 0.80 -8.83
C GLN A 39 -2.25 2.04 -9.74
N ASP A 40 -1.07 2.57 -10.05
CA ASP A 40 -0.89 3.63 -11.02
C ASP A 40 -0.75 3.03 -12.43
N GLN A 41 -1.50 3.57 -13.40
CA GLN A 41 -1.47 3.15 -14.80
C GLN A 41 -0.72 4.17 -15.67
N PRO A 42 -0.15 3.75 -16.82
CA PRO A 42 0.69 4.61 -17.66
C PRO A 42 0.04 5.88 -18.22
N ASP A 43 -1.29 5.96 -18.21
CA ASP A 43 -2.10 7.05 -18.76
C ASP A 43 -2.61 8.04 -17.69
N GLY A 44 -2.08 7.95 -16.46
CA GLY A 44 -2.55 8.76 -15.33
C GLY A 44 -3.92 8.31 -14.81
N ARG A 45 -4.36 7.10 -15.19
CA ARG A 45 -5.50 6.43 -14.56
C ARG A 45 -5.03 5.53 -13.43
N PHE A 46 -5.99 5.13 -12.61
CA PHE A 46 -5.75 4.29 -11.45
C PHE A 46 -6.60 3.03 -11.54
N THR A 47 -6.11 1.96 -10.91
CA THR A 47 -6.88 0.76 -10.61
C THR A 47 -7.00 0.64 -9.11
N VAL A 48 -8.20 0.40 -8.60
CA VAL A 48 -8.41 0.03 -7.21
C VAL A 48 -8.65 -1.47 -7.15
N VAL A 49 -7.90 -2.15 -6.28
CA VAL A 49 -8.01 -3.59 -6.05
C VAL A 49 -8.38 -3.83 -4.60
N SER A 50 -9.43 -4.61 -4.35
CA SER A 50 -9.84 -5.03 -3.01
C SER A 50 -10.17 -6.52 -2.95
N GLY A 51 -9.97 -7.15 -1.81
CA GLY A 51 -10.29 -8.57 -1.62
C GLY A 51 -10.02 -9.04 -0.20
N VAL A 52 -10.23 -10.34 0.02
CA VAL A 52 -9.96 -11.02 1.29
C VAL A 52 -9.03 -12.19 1.02
N GLY A 53 -7.94 -12.28 1.76
CA GLY A 53 -7.04 -13.41 1.70
C GLY A 53 -7.76 -14.69 2.12
N ASP A 54 -7.59 -15.74 1.33
CA ASP A 54 -8.17 -17.08 1.55
C ASP A 54 -7.11 -18.13 1.90
N GLY A 55 -5.85 -17.74 2.01
CA GLY A 55 -4.71 -18.65 2.22
C GLY A 55 -3.95 -19.02 0.94
N SER A 56 -4.44 -18.61 -0.23
CA SER A 56 -3.75 -18.83 -1.51
C SER A 56 -2.73 -17.72 -1.80
N ASP A 57 -1.74 -18.03 -2.63
CA ASP A 57 -0.72 -17.06 -3.06
C ASP A 57 -1.32 -15.88 -3.88
N ALA A 58 -2.48 -16.11 -4.50
CA ALA A 58 -3.16 -15.15 -5.36
C ALA A 58 -4.68 -15.17 -5.08
N PRO A 59 -5.11 -14.58 -3.95
CA PRO A 59 -6.52 -14.57 -3.57
C PRO A 59 -7.36 -13.81 -4.59
N GLU A 60 -8.63 -14.19 -4.71
CA GLU A 60 -9.58 -13.50 -5.58
C GLU A 60 -9.73 -12.03 -5.16
N ALA A 61 -9.77 -11.14 -6.16
CA ALA A 61 -9.85 -9.72 -5.93
C ALA A 61 -10.86 -9.05 -6.86
N MET A 62 -11.59 -8.08 -6.32
CA MET A 62 -12.33 -7.11 -7.10
C MET A 62 -11.36 -6.08 -7.66
N VAL A 63 -11.37 -5.90 -8.98
CA VAL A 63 -10.45 -5.01 -9.70
C VAL A 63 -11.27 -3.99 -10.49
N THR A 64 -11.20 -2.72 -10.09
CA THR A 64 -11.85 -1.62 -10.81
C THR A 64 -10.80 -0.75 -11.48
N LYS A 65 -10.78 -0.76 -12.81
CA LYS A 65 -9.74 -0.11 -13.63
C LYS A 65 -10.20 1.22 -14.21
N GLY A 66 -9.22 2.01 -14.63
CA GLY A 66 -9.46 3.16 -15.50
C GLY A 66 -10.17 4.28 -14.76
N LEU A 67 -9.81 4.53 -13.51
CA LEU A 67 -10.35 5.61 -12.67
C LEU A 67 -9.45 6.85 -12.74
N ASP A 68 -10.01 8.05 -12.63
CA ASP A 68 -9.18 9.22 -12.30
C ASP A 68 -8.83 9.19 -10.81
N GLY A 69 -7.93 10.09 -10.39
CA GLY A 69 -7.50 10.18 -9.00
C GLY A 69 -8.66 10.37 -8.03
N ALA A 70 -9.63 11.24 -8.35
CA ALA A 70 -10.76 11.50 -7.47
C ALA A 70 -11.70 10.29 -7.33
N ALA A 71 -12.00 9.62 -8.44
CA ALA A 71 -12.82 8.40 -8.43
C ALA A 71 -12.10 7.25 -7.73
N ALA A 72 -10.78 7.12 -7.89
CA ALA A 72 -9.98 6.14 -7.18
C ALA A 72 -9.97 6.40 -5.67
N ASP A 73 -9.79 7.65 -5.24
CA ASP A 73 -9.81 8.02 -3.83
C ASP A 73 -11.19 7.77 -3.20
N ALA A 74 -12.26 8.11 -3.91
CA ALA A 74 -13.63 7.88 -3.45
C ALA A 74 -13.96 6.39 -3.33
N LEU A 75 -13.58 5.58 -4.33
CA LEU A 75 -13.78 4.13 -4.29
C LEU A 75 -12.94 3.49 -3.19
N TRP A 76 -11.67 3.87 -3.06
CA TRP A 76 -10.79 3.39 -2.00
C TRP A 76 -11.38 3.69 -0.61
N ALA A 77 -11.86 4.91 -0.38
CA ALA A 77 -12.45 5.30 0.90
C ALA A 77 -13.72 4.49 1.22
N LYS A 78 -14.55 4.21 0.20
CA LYS A 78 -15.72 3.35 0.33
C LYS A 78 -15.32 1.93 0.73
N GLU A 79 -14.39 1.31 0.01
CA GLU A 79 -13.95 -0.07 0.29
C GLU A 79 -13.25 -0.17 1.65
N ARG A 80 -12.46 0.84 2.02
CA ARG A 80 -11.81 0.91 3.33
C ARG A 80 -12.85 0.88 4.46
N LYS A 81 -13.95 1.62 4.32
CA LYS A 81 -15.05 1.63 5.29
C LYS A 81 -15.77 0.28 5.36
N THR A 82 -15.95 -0.41 4.22
CA THR A 82 -16.49 -1.77 4.20
C THR A 82 -15.62 -2.73 5.00
N MET A 83 -14.29 -2.63 4.87
CA MET A 83 -13.35 -3.49 5.61
C MET A 83 -13.41 -3.26 7.12
N ASP A 84 -13.64 -2.03 7.58
CA ASP A 84 -13.75 -1.73 9.03
C ASP A 84 -14.94 -2.43 9.71
N VAL A 85 -15.97 -2.80 8.95
CA VAL A 85 -17.20 -3.40 9.48
C VAL A 85 -17.39 -4.86 9.05
N ASN A 86 -16.54 -5.38 8.18
CA ASN A 86 -16.62 -6.76 7.72
C ASN A 86 -16.01 -7.70 8.77
N PRO A 87 -16.79 -8.62 9.39
CA PRO A 87 -16.28 -9.53 10.41
C PRO A 87 -15.25 -10.55 9.88
N GLU A 88 -15.15 -10.73 8.56
CA GLU A 88 -14.15 -11.61 7.93
C GLU A 88 -12.76 -10.96 7.87
N CYS A 89 -12.68 -9.63 8.05
CA CYS A 89 -11.42 -8.89 8.09
C CYS A 89 -10.77 -9.04 9.47
N LEU A 90 -9.99 -10.11 9.66
CA LEU A 90 -9.18 -10.34 10.87
C LEU A 90 -7.96 -9.41 10.93
N ALA A 91 -7.47 -8.99 9.76
CA ALA A 91 -6.43 -7.99 9.60
C ALA A 91 -6.69 -7.15 8.34
N ILE A 92 -6.12 -5.95 8.29
CA ILE A 92 -6.29 -5.03 7.15
C ILE A 92 -4.92 -4.64 6.60
N LEU A 93 -4.74 -4.84 5.30
CA LEU A 93 -3.61 -4.34 4.52
C LEU A 93 -4.15 -3.34 3.48
N ALA A 94 -4.13 -2.05 3.82
CA ALA A 94 -4.64 -1.01 2.94
C ALA A 94 -3.54 0.00 2.57
N THR A 95 -3.33 0.23 1.28
CA THR A 95 -2.42 1.28 0.77
C THR A 95 -3.17 2.20 -0.18
N ASP A 96 -3.16 3.50 0.08
CA ASP A 96 -3.87 4.49 -0.71
C ASP A 96 -3.10 4.89 -1.99
N ARG A 97 -3.61 5.89 -2.70
CA ARG A 97 -3.00 6.40 -3.93
C ARG A 97 -1.64 7.06 -3.72
N ALA A 98 -1.34 7.60 -2.53
CA ALA A 98 -0.01 8.15 -2.24
C ALA A 98 1.05 7.04 -2.15
N GLN A 99 0.61 5.80 -1.94
CA GLN A 99 1.44 4.59 -1.92
C GLN A 99 1.19 3.71 -3.16
N ALA A 100 0.64 4.28 -4.23
CA ALA A 100 0.25 3.53 -5.41
C ALA A 100 1.43 2.76 -5.99
N ARG A 101 1.18 1.47 -6.30
CA ARG A 101 2.19 0.60 -6.91
C ARG A 101 2.11 0.75 -8.43
N PRO A 102 3.24 0.76 -9.16
CA PRO A 102 3.18 0.71 -10.62
C PRO A 102 2.46 -0.57 -11.05
N ALA A 103 1.54 -0.46 -12.00
CA ALA A 103 0.90 -1.63 -12.59
C ALA A 103 1.97 -2.58 -13.18
N PRO A 104 1.80 -3.91 -13.07
CA PRO A 104 2.70 -4.87 -13.70
C PRO A 104 2.82 -4.55 -15.20
N ARG A 105 4.05 -4.47 -15.71
CA ARG A 105 4.28 -4.36 -17.15
C ARG A 105 3.90 -5.70 -17.77
N SER A 106 2.86 -5.71 -18.60
CA SER A 106 2.44 -6.85 -19.43
C SER A 106 3.47 -7.17 -20.50
#